data_AF-A0A9Q1DXY0-F1
#
_entry.id   AF-A0A9Q1DXY0-F1
#
_cell.length_a   1.000
_cell.length_b   1.000
_cell.length_c   1.000
_cell.angle_alpha   90.00
_cell.angle_beta   90.00
_cell.angle_gamma   90.00
#
_symmetry.space_group_name_H-M   'P 1'
#
loop_
_entity.id
_entity.type
_entity.pdbx_description
1 polymer ?
#
loop_
_entity_poly.entity_id
_entity_poly.type
_entity_poly.pdbx_seq_one_letter_code
_entity_poly.pdbx_strand_id
1 'polypeptide(L)'
;MTLMFCNVNDLLRKPSWDTSEEGLSKDMTILSPYLKNWNRCLKFSPDNTIHKFVGGTSWIKVPGSLVQVDAGGDEFVAGVNENDNPYCLNRDPAMNFRSASSETPWVKVAGVLSYYSCGPIACWGTSHDQRIWLREWTSPIQCEGTVGDHREWVLVPGELSMVEVGTDGSVYGVNKEGVVFYRDGITEFQQAGTQWVELSEAGKAKHVSYDLGFLWVITPEEEILKCAVDEFASQMTILLS
;
A
#
# COMPACT_ATOMS: atom_id res chain seq x y z
N MET A 1 15.96 0.91 -2.60
CA MET A 1 14.71 1.23 -3.30
C MET A 1 13.85 1.98 -2.31
N THR A 2 13.42 3.20 -2.65
CA THR A 2 12.62 4.05 -1.78
C THR A 2 11.18 3.97 -2.29
N LEU A 3 10.34 3.13 -1.70
CA LEU A 3 8.95 3.01 -2.19
C LEU A 3 8.13 4.21 -1.67
N MET A 4 7.43 4.90 -2.58
CA MET A 4 6.57 6.03 -2.27
C MET A 4 5.10 5.63 -2.40
N PHE A 5 4.34 5.82 -1.33
CA PHE A 5 2.92 5.48 -1.28
C PHE A 5 2.13 6.77 -1.12
N CYS A 6 1.24 7.05 -2.07
CA CYS A 6 0.36 8.21 -2.06
C CYS A 6 -1.09 7.73 -2.24
N ASN A 7 -1.97 8.06 -1.31
CA ASN A 7 -3.41 7.76 -1.44
C ASN A 7 -4.04 8.58 -2.58
N VAL A 8 -4.72 7.91 -3.52
CA VAL A 8 -5.21 8.50 -4.78
C VAL A 8 -6.62 9.12 -4.69
N ASN A 9 -7.25 9.16 -3.53
CA ASN A 9 -8.65 9.57 -3.35
C ASN A 9 -9.00 11.07 -3.55
N ASP A 10 -8.37 11.83 -4.45
CA ASP A 10 -8.77 13.22 -4.79
C ASP A 10 -8.44 13.62 -6.25
N LEU A 11 -9.10 13.03 -7.26
CA LEU A 11 -8.83 13.30 -8.68
C LEU A 11 -9.98 14.01 -9.44
N LEU A 12 -9.65 15.08 -10.18
CA LEU A 12 -10.40 15.58 -11.34
C LEU A 12 -9.44 15.88 -12.53
N ARG A 13 -9.87 15.52 -13.74
CA ARG A 13 -9.35 15.63 -15.15
C ARG A 13 -7.97 16.33 -15.48
N LYS A 14 -7.26 15.69 -16.45
CA LYS A 14 -5.97 15.86 -17.22
C LYS A 14 -5.43 17.27 -17.58
N PRO A 15 -4.18 17.46 -18.16
CA PRO A 15 -2.87 16.73 -18.09
C PRO A 15 -1.56 17.62 -18.05
N SER A 16 -0.38 17.07 -17.70
CA SER A 16 0.97 17.20 -18.36
C SER A 16 2.14 16.75 -17.45
N TRP A 17 3.15 16.03 -17.98
CA TRP A 17 4.33 15.52 -17.25
C TRP A 17 5.55 16.45 -17.37
N ASP A 18 6.31 16.65 -16.29
CA ASP A 18 7.66 17.21 -16.27
C ASP A 18 8.59 16.23 -15.53
N THR A 19 9.68 15.82 -16.18
CA THR A 19 10.64 14.79 -15.74
C THR A 19 11.95 15.39 -15.22
N SER A 20 11.93 16.58 -14.62
CA SER A 20 13.16 17.34 -14.31
C SER A 20 13.66 17.29 -12.86
N GLU A 21 13.09 16.50 -11.95
CA GLU A 21 13.70 16.33 -10.62
C GLU A 21 14.72 15.17 -10.60
N GLU A 22 15.98 15.54 -10.81
CA GLU A 22 17.16 14.69 -10.68
C GLU A 22 17.25 14.05 -9.28
N GLY A 23 17.44 12.73 -9.24
CA GLY A 23 18.08 12.06 -8.09
C GLY A 23 17.21 11.18 -7.18
N LEU A 24 15.94 10.96 -7.49
CA LEU A 24 15.15 9.91 -6.84
C LEU A 24 15.33 8.61 -7.61
N SER A 25 15.53 7.52 -6.86
CA SER A 25 15.76 6.17 -7.40
C SER A 25 14.57 5.76 -8.28
N LYS A 26 14.67 4.66 -9.02
CA LYS A 26 13.55 4.05 -9.76
C LYS A 26 12.47 3.58 -8.78
N ASP A 27 11.86 4.54 -8.14
CA ASP A 27 10.89 4.43 -7.09
C ASP A 27 9.57 4.39 -7.83
N MET A 28 8.78 3.34 -7.60
CA MET A 28 7.39 3.31 -8.03
C MET A 28 6.67 4.39 -7.24
N THR A 29 6.84 5.61 -7.73
CA THR A 29 6.02 6.73 -7.39
C THR A 29 4.76 6.42 -8.15
N ILE A 30 3.78 5.80 -7.51
CA ILE A 30 2.41 5.80 -8.02
C ILE A 30 1.91 7.24 -7.84
N LEU A 31 2.52 8.16 -8.58
CA LEU A 31 1.93 9.42 -8.93
C LEU A 31 0.78 9.02 -9.82
N SER A 32 -0.40 8.82 -9.23
CA SER A 32 -1.55 9.22 -9.99
C SER A 32 -1.32 10.68 -10.38
N PRO A 33 -1.21 11.02 -11.67
CA PRO A 33 -0.89 12.39 -12.13
C PRO A 33 -2.02 13.39 -11.85
N TYR A 34 -2.91 13.04 -10.93
CA TYR A 34 -4.11 13.76 -10.55
C TYR A 34 -4.13 14.07 -9.05
N LEU A 35 -3.18 13.56 -8.25
CA LEU A 35 -3.07 13.82 -6.80
C LEU A 35 -3.04 15.32 -6.52
N LYS A 36 -4.18 15.89 -6.09
CA LYS A 36 -4.23 17.29 -5.61
C LYS A 36 -3.83 17.44 -4.15
N ASN A 37 -3.80 16.35 -3.39
CA ASN A 37 -3.53 16.36 -1.95
C ASN A 37 -2.30 15.52 -1.60
N TRP A 38 -1.13 16.06 -1.93
CA TRP A 38 0.17 15.44 -1.64
C TRP A 38 0.47 15.28 -0.13
N ASN A 39 -0.39 15.80 0.75
CA ASN A 39 -0.32 15.57 2.20
C ASN A 39 -0.58 14.11 2.59
N ARG A 40 -0.81 13.21 1.62
CA ARG A 40 -0.99 11.77 1.82
C ARG A 40 0.17 10.92 1.27
N CYS A 41 1.30 11.54 0.92
CA CYS A 41 2.48 10.84 0.43
C CYS A 41 3.50 10.55 1.53
N LEU A 42 3.91 9.29 1.63
CA LEU A 42 4.95 8.79 2.53
C LEU A 42 6.02 8.05 1.75
N LYS A 43 7.25 8.07 2.28
CA LYS A 43 8.36 7.23 1.84
C LYS A 43 9.21 6.83 3.05
N PHE A 44 10.00 5.78 2.89
CA PHE A 44 11.08 5.45 3.82
C PHE A 44 12.43 5.45 3.08
N SER A 45 13.50 5.74 3.80
CA SER A 45 14.87 5.77 3.26
C SER A 45 15.65 4.51 3.70
N PRO A 46 16.79 4.18 3.06
CA PRO A 46 17.61 3.02 3.44
C PRO A 46 18.15 3.01 4.87
N ASP A 47 18.14 4.15 5.56
CA ASP A 47 18.46 4.29 6.99
C ASP A 47 17.21 4.14 7.90
N ASN A 48 16.15 3.56 7.34
CA ASN A 48 14.84 3.32 7.96
C ASN A 48 14.10 4.59 8.37
N THR A 49 14.54 5.77 7.92
CA THR A 49 13.85 7.03 8.24
C THR A 49 12.60 7.22 7.39
N ILE A 50 11.52 7.66 8.04
CA ILE A 50 10.23 7.91 7.40
C ILE A 50 10.18 9.39 7.00
N HIS A 51 9.66 9.68 5.81
CA HIS A 51 9.41 11.04 5.36
C HIS A 51 7.98 11.19 4.84
N LYS A 52 7.36 12.31 5.21
CA LYS A 52 6.05 12.71 4.72
C LYS A 52 6.21 13.96 3.84
N PHE A 53 5.53 13.99 2.70
CA PHE A 53 5.46 15.19 1.90
C PHE A 53 4.41 16.15 2.47
N VAL A 54 4.81 17.39 2.73
CA VAL A 54 4.00 18.40 3.41
C VAL A 54 3.91 19.65 2.56
N GLY A 55 2.71 20.21 2.44
CA GLY A 55 2.49 21.52 1.83
C GLY A 55 2.76 21.59 0.32
N GLY A 56 2.90 20.44 -0.35
CA GLY A 56 3.17 20.39 -1.78
C GLY A 56 4.62 20.66 -2.16
N THR A 57 5.53 20.81 -1.20
CA THR A 57 6.87 21.38 -1.47
C THR A 57 8.02 20.68 -0.76
N SER A 58 7.78 19.89 0.28
CA SER A 58 8.89 19.41 1.12
C SER A 58 8.65 18.04 1.71
N TRP A 59 9.68 17.19 1.64
CA TRP A 59 9.78 15.96 2.41
C TRP A 59 10.30 16.27 3.81
N ILE A 60 9.48 16.00 4.83
CA ILE A 60 9.82 16.22 6.23
C ILE A 60 9.97 14.88 6.93
N LYS A 61 11.04 14.71 7.71
CA LYS A 61 11.27 13.52 8.53
C LYS A 61 10.19 13.37 9.59
N VAL A 62 9.56 12.20 9.61
CA VAL A 62 8.55 11.77 10.58
C VAL A 62 9.28 11.01 11.70
N PRO A 63 9.06 11.31 12.99
CA PRO A 63 9.60 10.52 14.07
C PRO A 63 9.15 9.05 13.98
N GLY A 64 10.10 8.13 14.11
CA GLY A 64 9.88 6.69 13.92
C GLY A 64 10.94 6.05 13.03
N SER A 65 10.85 4.74 12.86
CA SER A 65 11.74 3.94 11.99
C SER A 65 10.93 2.81 11.36
N LEU A 66 10.85 2.79 10.02
CA LEU A 66 10.15 1.78 9.24
C LEU A 66 10.99 1.37 8.02
N VAL A 67 10.83 0.11 7.58
CA VAL A 67 11.46 -0.45 6.37
C VAL A 67 10.46 -0.67 5.23
N GLN A 68 9.16 -0.49 5.53
CA GLN A 68 8.08 -0.39 4.56
C GLN A 68 6.97 0.48 5.17
N VAL A 69 6.30 1.24 4.33
CA VAL A 69 5.18 2.12 4.70
C VAL A 69 4.08 1.98 3.67
N ASP A 70 2.83 2.19 4.04
CA ASP A 70 1.69 2.29 3.15
C ASP A 70 0.77 3.43 3.58
N ALA A 71 0.12 4.05 2.60
CA ALA A 71 -0.79 5.17 2.77
C ALA A 71 -2.19 4.90 2.16
N GLY A 72 -2.52 3.65 1.82
CA GLY A 72 -3.80 3.29 1.22
C GLY A 72 -5.01 3.35 2.16
N GLY A 73 -4.75 3.38 3.48
CA GLY A 73 -5.79 3.49 4.51
C GLY A 73 -6.73 4.71 4.33
N ASP A 74 -7.91 4.66 4.94
CA ASP A 74 -8.83 5.82 5.00
C ASP A 74 -8.23 6.94 5.87
N GLU A 75 -7.30 7.67 5.28
CA GLU A 75 -6.52 8.77 5.87
C GLU A 75 -5.59 8.40 7.03
N PHE A 76 -5.54 7.12 7.42
CA PHE A 76 -4.52 6.56 8.30
C PHE A 76 -3.42 5.88 7.50
N VAL A 77 -2.28 5.62 8.14
CA VAL A 77 -1.09 5.06 7.48
C VAL A 77 -0.54 3.87 8.26
N ALA A 78 0.16 2.98 7.58
CA ALA A 78 0.64 1.72 8.13
C ALA A 78 2.08 1.42 7.68
N GLY A 79 2.73 0.46 8.33
CA GLY A 79 4.03 -0.02 7.89
C GLY A 79 4.67 -0.98 8.87
N VAL A 80 5.85 -1.48 8.52
CA VAL A 80 6.63 -2.41 9.36
C VAL A 80 8.04 -1.87 9.60
N ASN A 81 8.60 -2.16 10.77
CA ASN A 81 9.99 -1.81 11.09
C ASN A 81 10.97 -2.95 10.77
N GLU A 82 12.27 -2.69 10.95
CA GLU A 82 13.35 -3.66 10.67
C GLU A 82 13.28 -4.95 11.51
N ASN A 83 12.50 -4.94 12.57
CA ASN A 83 12.27 -6.09 13.46
C ASN A 83 10.91 -6.76 13.16
N ASP A 84 10.37 -6.55 11.96
CA ASP A 84 9.08 -7.05 11.48
C ASP A 84 7.87 -6.66 12.38
N ASN A 85 7.99 -5.61 13.19
CA ASN A 85 6.86 -5.16 14.01
C ASN A 85 5.97 -4.24 13.17
N PRO A 86 4.66 -4.54 13.05
CA PRO A 86 3.72 -3.67 12.37
C PRO A 86 3.33 -2.48 13.24
N TYR A 87 3.19 -1.32 12.60
CA TYR A 87 2.72 -0.08 13.18
C TYR A 87 1.68 0.57 12.29
N CYS A 88 0.81 1.36 12.90
CA CYS A 88 -0.07 2.26 12.18
C CYS A 88 -0.17 3.61 12.88
N LEU A 89 -0.60 4.63 12.15
CA LEU A 89 -0.81 5.98 12.66
C LEU A 89 -2.19 6.44 12.23
N ASN A 90 -3.04 6.72 13.22
CA ASN A 90 -4.41 7.19 13.02
C ASN A 90 -4.46 8.48 12.20
N ARG A 91 -5.63 8.74 11.60
CA ARG A 91 -5.92 9.86 10.71
C ARG A 91 -5.47 11.21 11.24
N ASP A 92 -5.83 11.56 12.47
CA ASP A 92 -5.56 12.93 12.95
C ASP A 92 -4.07 13.27 12.97
N PRO A 93 -3.17 12.49 13.59
CA PRO A 93 -1.74 12.74 13.50
C PRO A 93 -1.18 12.51 12.10
N ALA A 94 -1.70 11.51 11.35
CA ALA A 94 -1.26 11.26 9.98
C ALA A 94 -1.53 12.47 9.08
N MET A 95 -2.76 12.99 9.06
CA MET A 95 -3.19 14.10 8.20
C MET A 95 -2.73 15.47 8.71
N ASN A 96 -2.61 15.66 10.02
CA ASN A 96 -2.20 16.94 10.61
C ASN A 96 -0.69 17.09 10.83
N PHE A 97 0.12 16.13 10.38
CA PHE A 97 1.57 16.29 10.37
C PHE A 97 1.99 17.50 9.52
N ARG A 98 2.75 18.43 10.11
CA ARG A 98 3.24 19.67 9.46
C ARG A 98 4.75 19.86 9.57
N SER A 99 5.41 19.22 10.52
CA SER A 99 6.83 19.43 10.84
C SER A 99 7.38 18.25 11.63
N ALA A 100 8.71 18.19 11.76
CA ALA A 100 9.38 17.19 12.60
C ALA A 100 9.02 17.28 14.10
N SER A 101 8.38 18.38 14.54
CA SER A 101 7.88 18.55 15.90
C SER A 101 6.40 18.14 16.06
N SER A 102 5.72 17.75 14.98
CA SER A 102 4.35 17.23 15.05
C SER A 102 4.34 15.89 15.77
N GLU A 103 3.36 15.68 16.64
CA GLU A 103 3.22 14.41 17.35
C GLU A 103 2.83 13.29 16.39
N THR A 104 3.52 12.16 16.50
CA THR A 104 3.28 10.95 15.70
C THR A 104 3.13 9.75 16.63
N PRO A 105 2.00 9.63 17.34
CA PRO A 105 1.74 8.53 18.26
C PRO A 105 1.47 7.24 17.48
N TRP A 106 2.54 6.63 16.96
CA TRP A 106 2.48 5.34 16.29
C TRP A 106 1.91 4.27 17.23
N VAL A 107 0.87 3.57 16.75
CA VAL A 107 0.27 2.43 17.43
C VAL A 107 1.02 1.19 16.98
N LYS A 108 1.63 0.47 17.93
CA LYS A 108 2.20 -0.85 17.66
C LYS A 108 1.06 -1.86 17.51
N VAL A 109 1.01 -2.54 16.37
CA VAL A 109 0.05 -3.61 16.11
C VAL A 109 0.70 -4.93 16.54
N ALA A 110 -0.04 -5.79 17.24
CA ALA A 110 0.48 -7.11 17.63
C ALA A 110 0.69 -7.96 16.37
N GLY A 111 1.81 -8.68 16.23
CA GLY A 111 2.10 -9.50 15.05
C GLY A 111 3.55 -9.38 14.59
N VAL A 112 3.90 -10.15 13.55
CA VAL A 112 5.23 -10.15 12.92
C VAL A 112 5.01 -10.18 11.40
N LEU A 113 5.31 -9.08 10.72
CA LEU A 113 5.06 -8.90 9.28
C LEU A 113 6.28 -8.30 8.58
N SER A 114 6.53 -8.77 7.36
CA SER A 114 7.52 -8.21 6.42
C SER A 114 6.92 -7.18 5.46
N TYR A 115 5.60 -7.16 5.30
CA TYR A 115 4.87 -6.18 4.47
C TYR A 115 3.50 -5.89 5.08
N TYR A 116 3.05 -4.63 5.05
CA TYR A 116 1.75 -4.23 5.60
C TYR A 116 1.12 -3.11 4.75
N SER A 117 -0.04 -3.40 4.14
CA SER A 117 -0.79 -2.49 3.27
C SER A 117 -2.24 -2.39 3.74
N CYS A 118 -2.83 -1.21 3.62
CA CYS A 118 -4.14 -0.89 4.17
C CYS A 118 -5.05 -0.29 3.10
N GLY A 119 -6.34 -0.63 3.17
CA GLY A 119 -7.39 0.01 2.40
C GLY A 119 -8.41 0.70 3.30
N PRO A 120 -9.64 0.96 2.79
CA PRO A 120 -10.63 1.75 3.52
C PRO A 120 -11.13 1.09 4.81
N ILE A 121 -11.26 -0.25 4.83
CA ILE A 121 -11.95 -0.97 5.92
C ILE A 121 -11.14 -2.13 6.51
N ALA A 122 -10.05 -2.53 5.87
CA ALA A 122 -9.18 -3.62 6.31
C ALA A 122 -7.74 -3.39 5.85
N CYS A 123 -6.81 -4.08 6.51
CA CYS A 123 -5.43 -4.13 6.09
C CYS A 123 -4.97 -5.57 5.87
N TRP A 124 -4.00 -5.75 4.99
CA TRP A 124 -3.39 -7.02 4.64
C TRP A 124 -1.89 -6.97 4.87
N GLY A 125 -1.31 -8.10 5.24
CA GLY A 125 0.13 -8.22 5.41
C GLY A 125 0.67 -9.58 5.05
N THR A 126 1.97 -9.63 4.81
CA THR A 126 2.73 -10.87 4.61
C THR A 126 3.83 -10.98 5.66
N SER A 127 4.20 -12.21 6.00
CA SER A 127 5.40 -12.51 6.80
C SER A 127 6.49 -13.18 5.95
N HIS A 128 7.74 -13.22 6.42
CA HIS A 128 8.87 -13.80 5.67
C HIS A 128 8.68 -15.27 5.25
N ASP A 129 7.86 -16.01 5.99
CA ASP A 129 7.44 -17.38 5.68
C ASP A 129 6.28 -17.46 4.67
N GLN A 130 5.96 -16.34 4.00
CA GLN A 130 4.94 -16.16 2.97
C GLN A 130 3.49 -16.24 3.44
N ARG A 131 3.23 -16.41 4.74
CA ARG A 131 1.85 -16.41 5.24
C ARG A 131 1.19 -15.05 5.04
N ILE A 132 -0.09 -15.09 4.72
CA ILE A 132 -0.92 -13.92 4.44
C ILE A 132 -1.86 -13.68 5.60
N TRP A 133 -1.91 -12.44 6.06
CA TRP A 133 -2.65 -12.05 7.25
C TRP A 133 -3.60 -10.91 6.94
N LEU A 134 -4.83 -11.03 7.42
CA LEU A 134 -5.86 -10.01 7.32
C LEU A 134 -6.09 -9.38 8.69
N ARG A 135 -6.16 -8.05 8.71
CA ARG A 135 -6.59 -7.22 9.81
C ARG A 135 -7.94 -6.61 9.46
N GLU A 136 -8.98 -7.13 10.08
CA GLU A 136 -10.36 -6.69 9.85
C GLU A 136 -10.71 -5.44 10.65
N TRP A 137 -11.76 -4.76 10.21
CA TRP A 137 -12.40 -3.65 10.92
C TRP A 137 -11.45 -2.50 11.32
N THR A 138 -10.53 -2.15 10.43
CA THR A 138 -9.68 -0.96 10.60
C THR A 138 -10.49 0.29 10.28
N SER A 139 -10.21 1.39 10.99
CA SER A 139 -10.88 2.66 10.75
C SER A 139 -9.89 3.82 10.90
N PRO A 140 -10.24 5.03 10.44
CA PRO A 140 -9.34 6.18 10.53
C PRO A 140 -8.89 6.55 11.96
N ILE A 141 -9.71 6.25 12.97
CA ILE A 141 -9.40 6.56 14.39
C ILE A 141 -8.90 5.33 15.16
N GLN A 142 -8.91 4.17 14.51
CA GLN A 142 -8.53 2.89 15.08
C GLN A 142 -7.88 2.03 13.99
N CYS A 143 -6.71 2.47 13.53
CA CYS A 143 -5.95 1.87 12.44
C CYS A 143 -5.48 0.44 12.77
N GLU A 144 -5.41 0.09 14.05
CA GLU A 144 -5.06 -1.25 14.51
C GLU A 144 -6.25 -2.21 14.50
N GLY A 145 -7.44 -1.79 14.07
CA GLY A 145 -8.65 -2.62 14.05
C GLY A 145 -9.42 -2.59 15.37
N THR A 146 -10.70 -3.01 15.34
CA THR A 146 -11.66 -2.84 16.45
C THR A 146 -11.27 -3.63 17.72
N VAL A 147 -11.65 -3.12 18.90
CA VAL A 147 -11.37 -3.76 20.21
C VAL A 147 -12.42 -4.83 20.51
N GLY A 148 -11.98 -6.07 20.76
CA GLY A 148 -12.81 -7.22 21.15
C GLY A 148 -12.11 -8.54 20.87
N ASP A 149 -12.87 -9.63 20.67
CA ASP A 149 -12.37 -10.95 20.24
C ASP A 149 -11.80 -10.95 18.80
N HIS A 150 -11.83 -9.81 18.10
CA HIS A 150 -11.37 -9.60 16.72
C HIS A 150 -10.02 -8.86 16.60
N ARG A 151 -9.19 -8.90 17.65
CA ARG A 151 -7.86 -8.24 17.67
C ARG A 151 -6.76 -9.05 16.98
N GLU A 152 -7.08 -10.27 16.56
CA GLU A 152 -6.12 -11.19 16.00
C GLU A 152 -6.05 -11.05 14.49
N TRP A 153 -4.85 -11.30 13.97
CA TRP A 153 -4.69 -11.46 12.53
C TRP A 153 -5.41 -12.73 12.09
N VAL A 154 -6.22 -12.61 11.06
CA VAL A 154 -6.85 -13.76 10.40
C VAL A 154 -5.88 -14.31 9.38
N LEU A 155 -5.50 -15.59 9.52
CA LEU A 155 -4.69 -16.27 8.51
C LEU A 155 -5.54 -16.51 7.26
N VAL A 156 -5.10 -15.96 6.13
CA VAL A 156 -5.73 -16.20 4.83
C VAL A 156 -4.90 -17.25 4.07
N PRO A 157 -5.50 -18.38 3.65
CA PRO A 157 -4.77 -19.40 2.91
C PRO A 157 -4.14 -18.86 1.62
N GLY A 158 -2.88 -19.23 1.37
CA GLY A 158 -2.08 -18.80 0.24
C GLY A 158 -0.66 -18.42 0.67
N GLU A 159 0.18 -18.12 -0.31
CA GLU A 159 1.56 -17.69 -0.10
C GLU A 159 1.87 -16.46 -0.94
N LEU A 160 2.22 -15.34 -0.29
CA LEU A 160 2.63 -14.10 -0.95
C LEU A 160 3.91 -13.54 -0.32
N SER A 161 4.74 -12.88 -1.12
CA SER A 161 5.89 -12.10 -0.67
C SER A 161 5.50 -10.67 -0.30
N MET A 162 4.53 -10.10 -1.02
CA MET A 162 3.96 -8.77 -0.77
C MET A 162 2.49 -8.73 -1.16
N VAL A 163 1.75 -7.76 -0.61
CA VAL A 163 0.32 -7.55 -0.81
C VAL A 163 0.00 -6.06 -0.80
N GLU A 164 -0.88 -5.61 -1.70
CA GLU A 164 -1.40 -4.25 -1.76
C GLU A 164 -2.93 -4.23 -1.71
N VAL A 165 -3.46 -3.19 -1.07
CA VAL A 165 -4.89 -2.91 -0.99
C VAL A 165 -5.20 -1.60 -1.72
N GLY A 166 -6.06 -1.66 -2.72
CA GLY A 166 -6.55 -0.51 -3.48
C GLY A 166 -7.56 0.33 -2.68
N THR A 167 -7.80 1.55 -3.15
CA THR A 167 -8.74 2.50 -2.51
C THR A 167 -10.20 2.03 -2.55
N ASP A 168 -10.53 1.14 -3.47
CA ASP A 168 -11.83 0.46 -3.60
C ASP A 168 -11.94 -0.84 -2.78
N GLY A 169 -10.86 -1.22 -2.07
CA GLY A 169 -10.78 -2.46 -1.30
C GLY A 169 -10.28 -3.67 -2.09
N SER A 170 -9.96 -3.52 -3.37
CA SER A 170 -9.37 -4.58 -4.19
C SER A 170 -7.99 -4.98 -3.65
N VAL A 171 -7.65 -6.27 -3.64
CA VAL A 171 -6.39 -6.77 -3.08
C VAL A 171 -5.60 -7.55 -4.12
N TYR A 172 -4.34 -7.18 -4.28
CA TYR A 172 -3.39 -7.80 -5.20
C TYR A 172 -2.11 -8.17 -4.46
N GLY A 173 -1.36 -9.14 -4.98
CA GLY A 173 -0.08 -9.48 -4.42
C GLY A 173 0.77 -10.33 -5.33
N VAL A 174 2.04 -10.49 -4.93
CA VAL A 174 3.03 -11.27 -5.67
C VAL A 174 3.66 -12.30 -4.74
N ASN A 175 3.76 -13.56 -5.19
CA ASN A 175 4.46 -14.61 -4.43
C ASN A 175 5.99 -14.60 -4.68
N LYS A 176 6.76 -15.46 -4.00
CA LYS A 176 8.24 -15.48 -4.17
C LYS A 176 8.69 -15.89 -5.57
N GLU A 177 7.86 -16.61 -6.32
CA GLU A 177 8.09 -16.97 -7.72
C GLU A 177 7.74 -15.85 -8.69
N GLY A 178 7.28 -14.69 -8.21
CA GLY A 178 6.89 -13.54 -9.03
C GLY A 178 5.52 -13.68 -9.71
N VAL A 179 4.69 -14.65 -9.30
CA VAL A 179 3.33 -14.83 -9.82
C VAL A 179 2.41 -13.81 -9.17
N VAL A 180 1.61 -13.13 -10.00
CA VAL A 180 0.65 -12.10 -9.57
C VAL A 180 -0.71 -12.74 -9.30
N PHE A 181 -1.33 -12.34 -8.19
CA PHE A 181 -2.67 -12.76 -7.79
C PHE A 181 -3.55 -11.56 -7.45
N TYR A 182 -4.86 -11.71 -7.65
CA TYR A 182 -5.86 -10.87 -7.00
C TYR A 182 -6.74 -11.70 -6.05
N ARG A 183 -7.34 -11.03 -5.06
CA ARG A 183 -8.28 -11.65 -4.12
C ARG A 183 -9.71 -11.41 -4.59
N ASP A 184 -10.41 -12.48 -4.93
CA ASP A 184 -11.81 -12.46 -5.34
C ASP A 184 -12.75 -12.45 -4.12
N GLY A 185 -13.98 -11.96 -4.32
CA GLY A 185 -15.08 -12.04 -3.36
C GLY A 185 -14.98 -11.12 -2.13
N ILE A 186 -14.07 -10.15 -2.11
CA ILE A 186 -14.00 -9.16 -1.02
C ILE A 186 -15.26 -8.29 -1.02
N THR A 187 -15.89 -8.16 0.14
CA THR A 187 -16.99 -7.21 0.37
C THR A 187 -16.88 -6.60 1.76
N GLU A 188 -17.69 -5.57 2.06
CA GLU A 188 -17.75 -4.97 3.39
C GLU A 188 -18.06 -5.99 4.50
N PHE A 189 -18.85 -7.02 4.20
CA PHE A 189 -19.23 -8.07 5.15
C PHE A 189 -18.37 -9.34 5.05
N GLN A 190 -17.46 -9.40 4.08
CA GLN A 190 -16.55 -10.52 3.84
C GLN A 190 -15.18 -9.99 3.46
N GLN A 191 -14.47 -9.41 4.43
CA GLN A 191 -13.19 -8.72 4.21
C GLN A 191 -12.06 -9.67 3.80
N ALA A 192 -12.16 -10.96 4.17
CA ALA A 192 -11.24 -12.01 3.72
C ALA A 192 -11.42 -12.44 2.27
N GLY A 193 -12.51 -12.06 1.62
CA GLY A 193 -12.87 -12.57 0.30
C GLY A 193 -13.07 -14.09 0.27
N THR A 194 -12.94 -14.68 -0.91
CA THR A 194 -13.19 -16.12 -1.15
C THR A 194 -11.93 -16.86 -1.57
N GLN A 195 -11.22 -16.37 -2.58
CA GLN A 195 -10.12 -17.11 -3.22
C GLN A 195 -9.07 -16.19 -3.85
N TRP A 196 -7.85 -16.72 -4.00
CA TRP A 196 -6.82 -16.10 -4.83
C TRP A 196 -6.98 -16.57 -6.27
N VAL A 197 -6.91 -15.63 -7.21
CA VAL A 197 -6.96 -15.91 -8.64
C VAL A 197 -5.66 -15.42 -9.26
N GLU A 198 -4.99 -16.31 -9.99
CA GLU A 198 -3.76 -15.99 -10.72
C GLU A 198 -4.06 -15.07 -11.90
N LEU A 199 -3.23 -14.04 -12.09
CA LEU A 199 -3.25 -13.15 -13.26
C LEU A 199 -2.05 -13.46 -14.15
N SER A 200 -2.13 -14.55 -14.90
CA SER A 200 -1.03 -15.01 -15.75
C SER A 200 -0.64 -13.98 -16.82
N GLU A 201 -1.58 -13.13 -17.25
CA GLU A 201 -1.36 -12.06 -18.23
C GLU A 201 -0.42 -10.96 -17.71
N ALA A 202 -0.25 -10.82 -16.40
CA ALA A 202 0.70 -9.87 -15.80
C ALA A 202 2.15 -10.34 -15.93
N GLY A 203 2.36 -11.61 -16.34
CA GLY A 203 3.69 -12.19 -16.39
C GLY A 203 4.30 -12.30 -15.00
N LYS A 204 5.62 -12.14 -14.92
CA LYS A 204 6.35 -12.12 -13.65
C LYS A 204 6.46 -10.69 -13.13
N ALA A 205 6.29 -10.53 -11.83
CA ALA A 205 6.40 -9.27 -11.13
C ALA A 205 7.38 -9.37 -9.95
N LYS A 206 8.03 -8.25 -9.63
CA LYS A 206 8.69 -8.01 -8.33
C LYS A 206 7.73 -7.35 -7.34
N HIS A 207 6.81 -6.52 -7.84
CA HIS A 207 5.90 -5.72 -7.04
C HIS A 207 4.68 -5.35 -7.88
N VAL A 208 3.53 -5.14 -7.24
CA VAL A 208 2.31 -4.66 -7.88
C VAL A 208 1.61 -3.66 -6.99
N SER A 209 0.77 -2.82 -7.58
CA SER A 209 -0.21 -2.02 -6.86
C SER A 209 -1.41 -1.76 -7.75
N TYR A 210 -2.58 -1.58 -7.17
CA TYR A 210 -3.83 -1.37 -7.90
C TYR A 210 -4.53 -0.10 -7.46
N ASP A 211 -5.02 0.66 -8.43
CA ASP A 211 -5.89 1.80 -8.14
C ASP A 211 -6.72 2.20 -9.37
N LEU A 212 -7.99 2.55 -9.15
CA LEU A 212 -8.91 3.11 -10.15
C LEU A 212 -8.95 2.33 -11.50
N GLY A 213 -9.05 0.99 -11.44
CA GLY A 213 -9.14 0.14 -12.64
C GLY A 213 -7.79 -0.19 -13.29
N PHE A 214 -6.67 0.24 -12.69
CA PHE A 214 -5.34 0.01 -13.23
C PHE A 214 -4.45 -0.76 -12.26
N LEU A 215 -3.91 -1.87 -12.74
CA LEU A 215 -2.81 -2.57 -12.10
C LEU A 215 -1.48 -2.01 -12.61
N TRP A 216 -0.63 -1.62 -11.67
CA TRP A 216 0.75 -1.22 -11.93
C TRP A 216 1.67 -2.37 -11.54
N VAL A 217 2.60 -2.74 -12.40
CA VAL A 217 3.48 -3.89 -12.21
C VAL A 217 4.93 -3.47 -12.39
N ILE A 218 5.77 -3.83 -11.43
CA ILE A 218 7.23 -3.77 -11.59
C ILE A 218 7.72 -5.13 -12.03
N THR A 219 8.31 -5.23 -13.21
CA THR A 219 8.84 -6.49 -13.73
C THR A 219 10.16 -6.87 -13.04
N PRO A 220 10.63 -8.14 -13.15
CA PRO A 220 11.97 -8.53 -12.73
C PRO A 220 13.09 -7.67 -13.32
N GLU A 221 12.86 -7.13 -14.52
CA GLU A 221 13.78 -6.25 -15.25
C GLU A 221 13.71 -4.77 -14.81
N GLU A 222 12.92 -4.44 -13.78
CA GLU A 222 12.71 -3.08 -13.26
C GLU A 222 11.99 -2.16 -14.27
N GLU A 223 11.16 -2.73 -15.15
CA GLU A 223 10.25 -1.98 -16.01
C GLU A 223 8.91 -1.77 -15.29
N ILE A 224 8.24 -0.67 -15.60
CA ILE A 224 6.92 -0.35 -15.04
C ILE A 224 5.88 -0.58 -16.13
N LEU A 225 4.96 -1.52 -15.89
CA LEU A 225 3.81 -1.76 -16.75
C LEU A 225 2.56 -1.14 -16.12
N LYS A 226 1.69 -0.62 -16.98
CA LYS A 226 0.33 -0.21 -16.62
C LYS A 226 -0.67 -1.11 -17.32
N CYS A 227 -1.56 -1.73 -16.57
CA CYS A 227 -2.52 -2.69 -17.11
C CYS A 227 -3.94 -2.24 -16.77
N ALA A 228 -4.82 -2.18 -17.77
CA ALA A 228 -6.24 -2.01 -17.53
C ALA A 228 -6.83 -3.36 -17.10
N VAL A 229 -7.55 -3.36 -15.97
CA VAL A 229 -8.23 -4.55 -15.46
C VAL A 229 -9.71 -4.42 -15.80
N ASP A 230 -10.27 -5.43 -16.47
CA ASP A 230 -11.71 -5.58 -16.65
C ASP A 230 -12.25 -6.51 -15.54
N GLU A 231 -12.80 -5.90 -14.51
CA GLU A 231 -13.36 -6.58 -13.33
C GLU A 231 -14.51 -7.54 -13.69
N PHE A 232 -15.23 -7.30 -14.79
CA PHE A 232 -16.35 -8.16 -15.20
C PHE A 232 -15.89 -9.37 -16.02
N ALA A 233 -14.75 -9.26 -16.69
CA ALA A 233 -14.23 -10.32 -17.54
C ALA A 233 -13.15 -11.18 -16.86
N SER A 234 -12.64 -10.76 -15.69
CA SER A 234 -11.40 -11.32 -15.10
C SER A 234 -10.25 -11.32 -16.12
N GLN A 235 -10.20 -10.29 -16.97
CA GLN A 235 -9.21 -10.15 -18.03
C GLN A 235 -8.42 -8.88 -17.82
N MET A 236 -7.15 -8.92 -18.23
CA MET A 236 -6.24 -7.79 -18.13
C MET A 236 -5.64 -7.46 -19.48
N THR A 237 -5.55 -6.17 -19.82
CA THR A 237 -4.89 -5.68 -21.03
C THR A 237 -3.72 -4.78 -20.66
N ILE A 238 -2.51 -5.14 -21.12
CA ILE A 238 -1.31 -4.31 -20.93
C ILE A 238 -1.43 -3.05 -21.80
N LEU A 239 -1.37 -1.88 -21.16
CA LEU A 239 -1.27 -0.59 -21.83
C LEU A 239 0.21 -0.25 -21.93
N LEU A 240 0.80 -0.39 -23.12
CA LEU A 240 2.19 -0.02 -23.36
C LEU A 240 2.40 1.46 -23.00
N SER A 241 3.42 1.73 -22.17
CA SER A 241 3.88 3.08 -21.80
C SER A 241 4.74 3.70 -22.90
#